data_AF-A0ABD3MS41-F1
#
_entry.id   AF-A0ABD3MS41-F1
#
_cell.length_a   1.000
_cell.length_b   1.000
_cell.length_c   1.000
_cell.angle_alpha   90.00
_cell.angle_beta   90.00
_cell.angle_gamma   90.00
#
_symmetry.space_group_name_H-M   'P 1'
#
loop_
_entity.id
_entity.type
_entity.pdbx_description
1 polymer ?
#
loop_
_entity_poly.entity_id
_entity_poly.type
_entity_poly.pdbx_seq_one_letter_code
_entity_poly.pdbx_strand_id
1 'polypeptide(L)'
;MLLLKALLLPSAILIFLASTPSSGFACVAPRPRCRSPSTLFGRASSRIGGGGGGGGDSGDGVSIAASSNPVLLAAKTTRRGFLGRSIPAAIAAIASTAAAATTISPPPAIAKDTPVITKQSVEEAFDAIRHELHSPDGVVSTLTDLINSGSNEEVMQYTKESDAYFRKAKLGKARKLLTDDKLRGGDSIYISNAVTFDLIGINRASRPGKVNKDEQLKYLDELRRDIEKFLDLEGTIEYIDGE
;
A
#
# COMPACT_ATOMS: atom_id res chain seq x y z
N MET A 1 19.78 65.06 -10.32
CA MET A 1 20.66 64.11 -9.61
C MET A 1 19.87 62.86 -9.29
N LEU A 2 19.84 61.92 -10.25
CA LEU A 2 19.19 60.62 -10.13
C LEU A 2 20.24 59.61 -9.67
N LEU A 3 20.05 59.09 -8.46
CA LEU A 3 20.98 58.15 -7.83
C LEU A 3 20.70 56.73 -8.37
N LEU A 4 21.46 56.37 -9.39
CA LEU A 4 21.51 55.04 -10.00
C LEU A 4 22.28 54.09 -9.05
N LYS A 5 21.57 53.26 -8.28
CA LYS A 5 22.19 52.15 -7.53
C LYS A 5 21.95 50.84 -8.26
N ALA A 6 22.98 50.45 -9.00
CA ALA A 6 23.18 49.12 -9.54
C ALA A 6 23.23 48.08 -8.41
N LEU A 7 22.39 47.06 -8.49
CA LEU A 7 22.62 45.79 -7.81
C LEU A 7 22.92 44.74 -8.87
N LEU A 8 24.22 44.40 -8.91
CA LEU A 8 24.78 43.22 -9.52
C LEU A 8 24.04 41.97 -9.02
N LEU A 9 23.52 41.17 -9.94
CA LEU A 9 23.33 39.74 -9.73
C LEU A 9 24.34 39.03 -10.64
N PRO A 10 25.35 38.34 -10.12
CA PRO A 10 26.16 37.45 -10.93
C PRO A 10 25.37 36.19 -11.29
N SER A 11 25.29 36.00 -12.59
CA SER A 11 24.88 34.81 -13.31
C SER A 11 25.50 33.51 -12.78
N ALA A 12 24.70 32.45 -12.84
CA ALA A 12 25.06 31.11 -13.27
C ALA A 12 26.24 30.40 -12.57
N ILE A 13 25.90 29.42 -11.73
CA ILE A 13 26.67 28.18 -11.62
C ILE A 13 25.68 27.02 -11.84
N LEU A 14 25.49 26.70 -13.12
CA LEU A 14 25.03 25.39 -13.59
C LEU A 14 26.19 24.41 -13.33
N ILE A 15 26.09 23.54 -12.32
CA ILE A 15 26.93 22.33 -12.28
C ILE A 15 26.10 21.18 -12.81
N PHE A 16 26.29 20.99 -14.11
CA PHE A 16 25.90 19.82 -14.88
C PHE A 16 26.93 18.72 -14.55
N LEU A 17 26.61 17.78 -13.66
CA LEU A 17 27.39 16.55 -13.51
C LEU A 17 26.67 15.43 -14.26
N ALA A 18 27.01 15.34 -15.54
CA ALA A 18 26.70 14.20 -16.37
C ALA A 18 27.61 13.01 -16.01
N SER A 19 26.99 11.85 -15.88
CA SER A 19 27.38 10.57 -16.49
C SER A 19 28.83 10.09 -16.35
N THR A 20 28.99 8.95 -15.66
CA THR A 20 29.60 7.77 -16.30
C THR A 20 28.99 6.47 -15.73
N PRO A 21 28.70 5.46 -16.57
CA PRO A 21 28.25 4.14 -16.15
C PRO A 21 29.45 3.27 -15.76
N SER A 22 29.38 2.65 -14.57
CA SER A 22 30.31 1.61 -14.16
C SER A 22 29.74 0.25 -14.54
N SER A 23 30.19 -0.26 -15.69
CA SER A 23 30.08 -1.65 -16.09
C SER A 23 31.08 -2.51 -15.30
N GLY A 24 30.59 -3.53 -14.58
CA GLY A 24 31.46 -4.46 -13.85
C GLY A 24 30.76 -5.78 -13.47
N PHE A 25 30.93 -6.79 -14.33
CA PHE A 25 31.14 -8.23 -14.07
C PHE A 25 30.36 -8.88 -12.89
N ALA A 26 29.35 -9.72 -13.16
CA ALA A 26 29.43 -11.15 -13.51
C ALA A 26 29.40 -12.12 -12.30
N CYS A 27 28.34 -12.93 -12.23
CA CYS A 27 28.41 -14.38 -12.00
C CYS A 27 27.02 -15.00 -12.21
N VAL A 28 26.79 -15.44 -13.44
CA VAL A 28 25.66 -16.30 -13.83
C VAL A 28 25.91 -17.68 -13.23
N ALA A 29 25.11 -18.08 -12.25
CA ALA A 29 25.03 -19.47 -11.80
C ALA A 29 24.03 -20.23 -12.69
N PRO A 30 24.41 -21.36 -13.32
CA PRO A 30 23.50 -22.16 -14.12
C PRO A 30 22.51 -22.91 -13.20
N ARG A 31 21.21 -22.62 -13.32
CA ARG A 31 20.18 -23.45 -12.69
C ARG A 31 19.92 -24.71 -13.53
N PRO A 32 19.80 -25.89 -12.89
CA PRO A 32 19.58 -27.15 -13.59
C PRO A 32 18.18 -27.21 -14.21
N ARG A 33 18.14 -27.66 -15.47
CA ARG A 33 16.93 -28.03 -16.20
C ARG A 33 16.24 -29.20 -15.48
N CYS A 34 15.03 -28.99 -14.96
CA CYS A 34 14.14 -30.08 -14.62
C CYS A 34 13.09 -30.26 -15.72
N ARG A 35 13.17 -31.43 -16.35
CA ARG A 35 12.25 -31.98 -17.35
C ARG A 35 10.79 -31.96 -16.87
N SER A 36 9.91 -31.54 -17.77
CA SER A 36 8.52 -31.98 -17.83
C SER A 36 8.42 -33.46 -18.23
N PRO A 37 7.43 -34.20 -17.71
CA PRO A 37 6.80 -35.26 -18.48
C PRO A 37 5.30 -35.00 -18.68
N SER A 38 4.91 -35.26 -19.91
CA SER A 38 3.60 -35.19 -20.52
C SER A 38 2.67 -36.32 -20.05
N THR A 39 1.41 -36.00 -19.79
CA THR A 39 0.22 -36.88 -19.89
C THR A 39 -0.97 -35.93 -20.13
N LEU A 40 -1.68 -35.85 -21.26
CA LEU A 40 -2.12 -36.78 -22.31
C LEU A 40 -3.15 -37.81 -21.85
N PHE A 41 -4.38 -37.34 -21.59
CA PHE A 41 -5.68 -38.02 -21.73
C PHE A 41 -6.75 -36.91 -21.71
N GLY A 42 -7.68 -36.70 -22.64
CA GLY A 42 -8.21 -37.56 -23.69
C GLY A 42 -9.64 -38.02 -23.36
N ARG A 43 -10.67 -37.20 -23.70
CA ARG A 43 -12.07 -37.60 -24.02
C ARG A 43 -12.89 -36.32 -24.28
N ALA A 44 -13.25 -35.98 -25.53
CA ALA A 44 -14.32 -36.52 -26.39
C ALA A 44 -15.73 -36.28 -25.81
N SER A 45 -16.51 -35.37 -26.41
CA SER A 45 -17.64 -35.64 -27.33
C SER A 45 -18.93 -35.96 -26.54
N SER A 46 -20.15 -35.45 -26.79
CA SER A 46 -20.80 -34.91 -27.98
C SER A 46 -22.14 -34.26 -27.56
N ARG A 47 -22.69 -33.39 -28.44
CA ARG A 47 -24.10 -33.13 -28.82
C ARG A 47 -25.20 -33.26 -27.75
N ILE A 48 -26.12 -32.30 -27.64
CA ILE A 48 -27.43 -32.16 -28.37
C ILE A 48 -27.97 -30.79 -27.86
N GLY A 49 -28.44 -29.80 -28.64
CA GLY A 49 -29.44 -29.83 -29.70
C GLY A 49 -30.79 -29.33 -29.15
N GLY A 50 -31.31 -28.20 -29.67
CA GLY A 50 -32.67 -27.67 -29.44
C GLY A 50 -32.67 -26.38 -28.60
N GLY A 51 -33.30 -25.25 -28.96
CA GLY A 51 -34.33 -24.98 -29.97
C GLY A 51 -35.54 -24.32 -29.31
N GLY A 52 -35.93 -23.12 -29.79
CA GLY A 52 -37.17 -22.39 -29.43
C GLY A 52 -37.01 -21.43 -28.24
N GLY A 53 -37.51 -20.19 -28.22
CA GLY A 53 -38.52 -19.53 -29.04
C GLY A 53 -39.58 -18.89 -28.11
N GLY A 54 -39.87 -17.59 -28.28
CA GLY A 54 -40.97 -16.86 -27.62
C GLY A 54 -40.57 -16.18 -26.30
N GLY A 55 -40.89 -14.92 -25.99
CA GLY A 55 -41.89 -14.01 -26.55
C GLY A 55 -42.93 -13.68 -25.47
N GLY A 56 -43.06 -12.39 -25.10
CA GLY A 56 -44.04 -11.87 -24.13
C GLY A 56 -43.66 -12.13 -22.67
N ASP A 57 -44.09 -11.36 -21.67
CA ASP A 57 -45.08 -10.30 -21.61
C ASP A 57 -44.87 -9.57 -20.27
N SER A 58 -45.37 -8.34 -20.20
CA SER A 58 -45.36 -7.47 -19.04
C SER A 58 -46.38 -7.95 -18.00
N GLY A 59 -46.20 -7.60 -16.73
CA GLY A 59 -47.32 -7.53 -15.78
C GLY A 59 -47.13 -8.20 -14.42
N ASP A 60 -47.20 -7.34 -13.40
CA ASP A 60 -47.95 -7.53 -12.15
C ASP A 60 -47.54 -8.60 -11.13
N GLY A 61 -47.00 -8.10 -10.02
CA GLY A 61 -47.57 -8.27 -8.68
C GLY A 61 -47.66 -9.68 -8.10
N VAL A 62 -46.78 -10.02 -7.16
CA VAL A 62 -47.04 -11.11 -6.20
C VAL A 62 -46.63 -10.70 -4.79
N SER A 63 -47.62 -10.75 -3.90
CA SER A 63 -47.53 -10.67 -2.45
C SER A 63 -47.10 -12.02 -1.84
N ILE A 64 -46.22 -11.93 -0.84
CA ILE A 64 -46.14 -12.67 0.44
C ILE A 64 -46.65 -14.13 0.47
N ALA A 65 -45.74 -15.08 0.68
CA ALA A 65 -45.96 -16.21 1.59
C ALA A 65 -44.63 -16.81 2.07
N ALA A 66 -44.52 -16.92 3.39
CA ALA A 66 -43.44 -17.59 4.10
C ALA A 66 -43.32 -19.06 3.68
N SER A 67 -42.10 -19.53 3.42
CA SER A 67 -41.78 -20.95 3.43
C SER A 67 -40.50 -21.15 4.24
N SER A 68 -40.73 -21.62 5.45
CA SER A 68 -39.76 -22.07 6.43
C SER A 68 -39.05 -23.31 5.91
N ASN A 69 -37.73 -23.25 5.72
CA ASN A 69 -36.90 -24.45 5.61
C ASN A 69 -35.97 -24.54 6.84
N PRO A 70 -36.07 -25.62 7.64
CA PRO A 70 -35.28 -25.79 8.83
C PRO A 70 -33.91 -26.43 8.53
N VAL A 71 -32.92 -25.92 9.25
CA VAL A 71 -31.85 -26.66 9.94
C VAL A 71 -31.01 -27.62 9.06
N LEU A 72 -29.81 -27.17 8.69
CA LEU A 72 -28.66 -28.07 8.56
C LEU A 72 -27.47 -27.52 9.36
N LEU A 73 -27.30 -28.19 10.50
CA LEU A 73 -26.24 -28.16 11.51
C LEU A 73 -24.90 -27.53 11.10
N ALA A 74 -24.60 -26.43 11.79
CA ALA A 74 -23.36 -26.15 12.51
C ALA A 74 -22.12 -27.03 12.21
N ALA A 75 -21.32 -26.63 11.21
CA ALA A 75 -19.90 -26.95 11.20
C ALA A 75 -19.15 -25.93 12.07
N LYS A 76 -18.98 -26.28 13.34
CA LYS A 76 -18.19 -25.58 14.35
C LYS A 76 -16.70 -25.68 13.94
N THR A 77 -16.18 -24.73 13.16
CA THR A 77 -14.74 -24.68 12.86
C THR A 77 -13.99 -24.21 14.11
N THR A 78 -13.58 -25.21 14.89
CA THR A 78 -12.72 -25.11 16.06
C THR A 78 -11.40 -24.41 15.71
N ARG A 79 -11.25 -23.16 16.15
CA ARG A 79 -9.95 -22.56 16.46
C ARG A 79 -9.35 -23.33 17.64
N ARG A 80 -8.37 -24.21 17.38
CA ARG A 80 -7.27 -24.61 18.29
C ARG A 80 -6.48 -25.74 17.64
N GLY A 81 -5.28 -25.42 17.18
CA GLY A 81 -4.33 -26.38 16.62
C GLY A 81 -2.94 -25.77 16.52
N PHE A 82 -2.44 -25.22 17.63
CA PHE A 82 -1.09 -24.66 17.73
C PHE A 82 -0.28 -25.32 18.86
N LEU A 83 -0.49 -26.62 19.09
CA LEU A 83 0.32 -27.43 19.99
C LEU A 83 0.40 -28.83 19.38
N GLY A 84 1.50 -29.14 18.70
CA GLY A 84 1.68 -30.48 18.12
C GLY A 84 2.67 -30.58 16.97
N ARG A 85 3.81 -29.89 17.05
CA ARG A 85 4.98 -30.33 16.27
C ARG A 85 6.16 -30.47 17.23
N SER A 86 6.32 -31.71 17.67
CA SER A 86 7.51 -32.25 18.29
C SER A 86 8.73 -31.93 17.42
N ILE A 87 9.63 -31.11 17.95
CA ILE A 87 11.01 -31.03 17.46
C ILE A 87 11.79 -32.10 18.25
N PRO A 88 12.39 -33.08 17.58
CA PRO A 88 13.23 -34.06 18.26
C PRO A 88 14.50 -33.41 18.82
N ALA A 89 14.86 -33.90 20.00
CA ALA A 89 16.02 -33.53 20.78
C ALA A 89 17.35 -33.78 20.03
N ALA A 90 18.23 -32.79 20.08
CA ALA A 90 19.69 -32.91 20.05
C ALA A 90 20.22 -31.77 20.93
N ILE A 91 20.43 -32.01 22.23
CA ILE A 91 21.72 -32.35 22.84
C ILE A 91 22.81 -31.32 22.47
N ALA A 92 23.11 -30.40 23.38
CA ALA A 92 24.42 -30.33 24.05
C ALA A 92 24.52 -29.06 24.91
N ALA A 93 25.06 -29.26 26.11
CA ALA A 93 25.21 -28.32 27.21
C ALA A 93 25.95 -27.03 26.88
N ILE A 94 25.45 -25.89 27.40
CA ILE A 94 26.32 -24.84 27.96
C ILE A 94 25.65 -24.24 29.21
N ALA A 95 26.28 -24.54 30.34
CA ALA A 95 26.38 -23.80 31.60
C ALA A 95 25.26 -22.83 32.02
N SER A 96 24.58 -23.25 33.08
CA SER A 96 23.88 -22.42 34.06
C SER A 96 24.76 -21.25 34.53
N THR A 97 24.39 -20.03 34.19
CA THR A 97 24.84 -18.82 34.88
C THR A 97 23.60 -18.12 35.42
N ALA A 98 23.43 -18.14 36.74
CA ALA A 98 22.35 -17.45 37.42
C ALA A 98 22.54 -15.94 37.25
N ALA A 99 21.86 -15.37 36.25
CA ALA A 99 21.79 -13.92 36.08
C ALA A 99 20.85 -13.36 37.15
N ALA A 100 21.43 -12.61 38.10
CA ALA A 100 20.70 -11.85 39.09
C ALA A 100 19.65 -10.97 38.41
N ALA A 101 18.37 -11.21 38.71
CA ALA A 101 17.26 -10.38 38.29
C ALA A 101 17.39 -9.00 38.93
N THR A 102 18.08 -8.10 38.24
CA THR A 102 18.13 -6.68 38.60
C THR A 102 16.75 -6.12 38.30
N THR A 103 15.98 -5.81 39.35
CA THR A 103 14.73 -5.08 39.27
C THR A 103 15.02 -3.65 38.82
N ILE A 104 15.19 -3.47 37.51
CA ILE A 104 15.29 -2.15 36.89
C ILE A 104 13.89 -1.54 36.97
N SER A 105 13.70 -0.62 37.91
CA SER A 105 12.50 0.21 37.99
C SER A 105 12.29 0.87 36.63
N PRO A 106 11.11 0.70 35.98
CA PRO A 106 10.86 1.33 34.71
C PRO A 106 11.03 2.85 34.87
N PRO A 107 11.77 3.52 33.99
CA PRO A 107 11.95 4.96 34.07
C PRO A 107 10.57 5.65 34.01
N PRO A 108 10.39 6.76 34.75
CA PRO A 108 9.13 7.51 34.72
C PRO A 108 8.81 7.90 33.28
N ALA A 109 7.59 7.59 32.86
CA ALA A 109 7.12 7.90 31.51
C ALA A 109 7.05 9.42 31.34
N ILE A 110 8.04 9.99 30.67
CA ILE A 110 8.00 11.39 30.21
C ILE A 110 6.86 11.47 29.21
N ALA A 111 5.82 12.24 29.55
CA ALA A 111 4.71 12.53 28.65
C ALA A 111 5.29 13.14 27.38
N LYS A 112 5.07 12.48 26.23
CA LYS A 112 5.47 13.04 24.94
C LYS A 112 4.73 14.36 24.77
N ASP A 113 5.49 15.45 24.69
CA ASP A 113 4.96 16.77 24.38
C ASP A 113 4.03 16.65 23.17
N THR A 114 2.76 16.98 23.40
CA THR A 114 1.76 17.04 22.33
C THR A 114 2.25 18.12 21.37
N PRO A 115 2.59 17.77 20.11
CA PRO A 115 3.13 18.75 19.18
C PRO A 115 2.11 19.88 19.02
N VAL A 116 2.56 21.11 19.29
CA VAL A 116 1.74 22.30 19.05
C VAL A 116 1.42 22.34 17.56
N ILE A 117 0.13 22.25 17.24
CA ILE A 117 -0.36 22.25 15.86
C ILE A 117 -0.22 23.68 15.34
N THR A 118 0.87 23.98 14.65
CA THR A 118 1.06 25.27 13.98
C THR A 118 0.60 25.16 12.53
N LYS A 119 0.05 26.25 11.98
CA LYS A 119 -0.36 26.32 10.56
C LYS A 119 0.77 25.89 9.62
N GLN A 120 2.00 26.36 9.90
CA GLN A 120 3.18 25.98 9.13
C GLN A 120 3.44 24.47 9.14
N SER A 121 3.26 23.79 10.28
CA SER A 121 3.47 22.34 10.37
C SER A 121 2.44 21.53 9.58
N VAL A 122 1.20 22.03 9.51
CA VAL A 122 0.11 21.45 8.72
C VAL A 122 0.43 21.63 7.24
N GLU A 123 0.72 22.86 6.81
CA GLU A 123 1.05 23.18 5.42
C GLU A 123 2.25 22.35 4.94
N GLU A 124 3.33 22.25 5.74
CA GLU A 124 4.50 21.43 5.39
C GLU A 124 4.14 19.93 5.22
N ALA A 125 3.26 19.40 6.09
CA ALA A 125 2.86 18.00 6.03
C ALA A 125 1.99 17.70 4.80
N PHE A 126 1.06 18.60 4.45
CA PHE A 126 0.20 18.44 3.29
C PHE A 126 0.92 18.78 1.97
N ASP A 127 1.78 19.79 1.93
CA ASP A 127 2.66 20.09 0.80
C ASP A 127 3.56 18.90 0.47
N ALA A 128 4.07 18.20 1.48
CA ALA A 128 4.83 16.99 1.28
C ALA A 128 4.01 15.88 0.62
N ILE A 129 2.69 15.81 0.83
CA ILE A 129 1.79 14.86 0.16
C ILE A 129 1.48 15.33 -1.27
N ARG A 130 1.22 16.63 -1.47
CA ARG A 130 1.02 17.22 -2.81
C ARG A 130 2.24 17.01 -3.70
N HIS A 131 3.44 17.10 -3.12
CA HIS A 131 4.68 16.79 -3.83
C HIS A 131 4.69 15.33 -4.31
N GLU A 132 4.35 14.35 -3.48
CA GLU A 132 4.32 12.93 -3.90
C GLU A 132 3.28 12.65 -5.00
N LEU A 133 2.22 13.46 -5.07
CA LEU A 133 1.16 13.34 -6.08
C LEU A 133 1.53 13.98 -7.42
N HIS A 134 2.17 15.15 -7.42
CA HIS A 134 2.39 15.97 -8.61
C HIS A 134 3.84 16.03 -9.08
N SER A 135 4.80 15.69 -8.22
CA SER A 135 6.22 15.72 -8.57
C SER A 135 6.56 14.57 -9.53
N PRO A 136 7.47 14.80 -10.51
CA PRO A 136 7.97 13.72 -11.37
C PRO A 136 8.66 12.60 -10.57
N ASP A 137 9.24 12.94 -9.41
CA ASP A 137 9.90 11.99 -8.51
C ASP A 137 8.95 11.44 -7.44
N GLY A 138 7.65 11.78 -7.52
CA GLY A 138 6.63 11.34 -6.59
C GLY A 138 6.23 9.87 -6.80
N VAL A 139 5.53 9.30 -5.81
CA VAL A 139 5.07 7.90 -5.83
C VAL A 139 4.25 7.57 -7.09
N VAL A 140 3.32 8.45 -7.48
CA VAL A 140 2.41 8.18 -8.62
C VAL A 140 3.18 8.21 -9.94
N SER A 141 4.04 9.21 -10.14
CA SER A 141 4.86 9.34 -11.36
C SER A 141 5.86 8.18 -11.47
N THR A 142 6.59 7.89 -10.41
CA THR A 142 7.56 6.78 -10.37
C THR A 142 6.89 5.43 -10.67
N LEU A 143 5.73 5.15 -10.06
CA LEU A 143 4.98 3.93 -10.35
C LEU A 143 4.47 3.88 -11.79
N THR A 144 4.01 5.00 -12.33
CA THR A 144 3.59 5.11 -13.74
C THR A 144 4.74 4.71 -14.66
N ASP A 145 5.94 5.25 -14.42
CA ASP A 145 7.13 4.97 -15.22
C ASP A 145 7.57 3.51 -15.12
N LEU A 146 7.60 2.94 -13.90
CA LEU A 146 7.95 1.54 -13.68
C LEU A 146 6.94 0.55 -14.29
N ILE A 147 5.64 0.88 -14.26
CA ILE A 147 4.60 0.10 -14.92
C ILE A 147 4.74 0.19 -16.45
N ASN A 148 5.08 1.37 -16.96
CA ASN A 148 5.24 1.58 -18.41
C ASN A 148 6.53 0.95 -18.95
N SER A 149 7.61 0.92 -18.18
CA SER A 149 8.85 0.23 -18.54
C SER A 149 8.71 -1.30 -18.52
N GLY A 150 7.70 -1.82 -17.82
CA GLY A 150 7.49 -3.27 -17.67
C GLY A 150 8.38 -3.91 -16.60
N SER A 151 9.06 -3.11 -15.78
CA SER A 151 9.92 -3.56 -14.67
C SER A 151 9.12 -4.06 -13.47
N ASN A 152 8.41 -5.19 -13.62
CA ASN A 152 7.51 -5.70 -12.58
C ASN A 152 8.19 -6.00 -11.23
N GLU A 153 9.45 -6.43 -11.23
CA GLU A 153 10.22 -6.67 -10.00
C GLU A 153 10.48 -5.37 -9.24
N GLU A 154 10.79 -4.29 -9.97
CA GLU A 154 11.00 -2.96 -9.40
C GLU A 154 9.68 -2.38 -8.86
N VAL A 155 8.57 -2.53 -9.60
CA VAL A 155 7.22 -2.17 -9.10
C VAL A 155 6.93 -2.88 -7.77
N MET A 156 7.21 -4.18 -7.68
CA MET A 156 6.98 -4.96 -6.48
C MET A 156 7.85 -4.54 -5.29
N GLN A 157 9.08 -4.10 -5.53
CA GLN A 157 9.96 -3.62 -4.48
C GLN A 157 9.55 -2.21 -4.04
N TYR A 158 9.36 -1.30 -5.01
CA TYR A 158 9.00 0.09 -4.77
C TYR A 158 7.66 0.23 -4.04
N THR A 159 6.64 -0.58 -4.37
CA THR A 159 5.35 -0.57 -3.66
C THR A 159 5.46 -0.92 -2.17
N LYS A 160 6.40 -1.80 -1.79
CA LYS A 160 6.62 -2.16 -0.37
C LYS A 160 7.29 -1.01 0.38
N GLU A 161 8.28 -0.39 -0.23
CA GLU A 161 9.02 0.74 0.33
C GLU A 161 8.09 1.96 0.46
N SER A 162 7.30 2.22 -0.58
CA SER A 162 6.31 3.29 -0.62
C SER A 162 5.22 3.13 0.42
N ASP A 163 4.72 1.92 0.72
CA ASP A 163 3.74 1.74 1.81
C ASP A 163 4.32 2.15 3.18
N ALA A 164 5.59 1.81 3.45
CA ALA A 164 6.21 2.19 4.71
C ALA A 164 6.49 3.70 4.76
N TYR A 165 7.05 4.27 3.70
CA TYR A 165 7.41 5.68 3.63
C TYR A 165 6.18 6.58 3.54
N PHE A 166 5.33 6.39 2.53
CA PHE A 166 4.23 7.30 2.24
C PHE A 166 3.11 7.21 3.28
N ARG A 167 2.58 6.01 3.56
CA ARG A 167 1.49 5.87 4.54
C ARG A 167 1.94 6.22 5.95
N LYS A 168 3.04 5.65 6.44
CA LYS A 168 3.41 5.87 7.86
C LYS A 168 4.05 7.23 8.10
N ALA A 169 4.95 7.66 7.22
CA ALA A 169 5.70 8.89 7.46
C ALA A 169 4.94 10.13 6.99
N LYS A 170 4.31 10.12 5.80
CA LYS A 170 3.60 11.29 5.26
C LYS A 170 2.15 11.34 5.73
N LEU A 171 1.31 10.38 5.31
CA LEU A 171 -0.12 10.37 5.69
C LEU A 171 -0.30 10.25 7.21
N GLY A 172 0.51 9.42 7.86
CA GLY A 172 0.50 9.26 9.31
C GLY A 172 0.93 10.50 10.09
N LYS A 173 1.79 11.37 9.53
CA LYS A 173 2.14 12.68 10.12
C LYS A 173 1.00 13.66 9.91
N ALA A 174 0.52 13.83 8.68
CA ALA A 174 -0.59 14.74 8.36
C ALA A 174 -1.87 14.40 9.14
N ARG A 175 -2.21 13.12 9.28
CA ARG A 175 -3.37 12.67 10.06
C ARG A 175 -3.33 13.14 11.52
N LYS A 176 -2.16 13.14 12.15
CA LYS A 176 -2.03 13.55 13.56
C LYS A 176 -2.27 15.06 13.75
N LEU A 177 -2.14 15.83 12.68
CA LEU A 177 -2.33 17.27 12.66
C LEU A 177 -3.79 17.68 12.37
N LEU A 178 -4.67 16.73 12.07
CA LEU A 178 -6.11 16.98 11.94
C LEU A 178 -6.70 17.34 13.31
N THR A 179 -7.53 18.39 13.33
CA THR A 179 -8.16 18.93 14.54
C THR A 179 -9.43 18.19 14.94
N ASP A 180 -10.24 17.78 13.97
CA ASP A 180 -11.47 17.00 14.25
C ASP A 180 -11.15 15.54 14.60
N ASP A 181 -11.52 15.14 15.82
CA ASP A 181 -11.36 13.77 16.30
C ASP A 181 -12.10 12.73 15.46
N LYS A 182 -13.26 13.08 14.88
CA LYS A 182 -14.03 12.18 14.02
C LYS A 182 -13.29 11.90 12.72
N LEU A 183 -12.78 12.96 12.08
CA LEU A 183 -11.99 12.83 10.86
C LEU A 183 -10.65 12.13 11.13
N ARG A 184 -9.99 12.47 12.24
CA ARG A 184 -8.72 11.88 12.67
C ARG A 184 -8.82 10.38 13.01
N GLY A 185 -9.92 9.97 13.62
CA GLY A 185 -10.18 8.58 14.05
C GLY A 185 -10.96 7.72 13.06
N GLY A 186 -11.62 8.33 12.07
CA GLY A 186 -12.50 7.66 11.11
C GLY A 186 -11.99 7.79 9.68
N ASP A 187 -12.41 8.85 9.00
CA ASP A 187 -12.27 9.00 7.55
C ASP A 187 -10.81 9.03 7.09
N SER A 188 -9.94 9.75 7.81
CA SER A 188 -8.52 9.80 7.48
C SER A 188 -7.83 8.43 7.60
N ILE A 189 -8.28 7.57 8.53
CA ILE A 189 -7.78 6.20 8.68
C ILE A 189 -8.30 5.33 7.54
N TYR A 190 -9.58 5.48 7.19
CA TYR A 190 -10.19 4.76 6.07
C TYR A 190 -9.46 5.06 4.76
N ILE A 191 -9.25 6.35 4.44
CA ILE A 191 -8.53 6.78 3.23
C ILE A 191 -7.07 6.30 3.27
N SER A 192 -6.38 6.41 4.41
CA SER A 192 -5.01 5.89 4.57
C SER A 192 -4.92 4.38 4.33
N ASN A 193 -5.95 3.62 4.69
CA ASN A 193 -6.01 2.18 4.45
C ASN A 193 -6.32 1.84 3.00
N ALA A 194 -7.16 2.65 2.34
CA ALA A 194 -7.47 2.51 0.92
C ALA A 194 -6.19 2.64 0.07
N VAL A 195 -5.38 3.68 0.35
CA VAL A 195 -4.03 3.85 -0.23
C VAL A 195 -3.15 2.59 -0.08
N THR A 196 -3.16 1.93 1.08
CA THR A 196 -2.44 0.65 1.25
C THR A 196 -3.02 -0.46 0.39
N PHE A 197 -4.34 -0.58 0.31
CA PHE A 197 -4.97 -1.61 -0.50
C PHE A 197 -4.67 -1.43 -1.99
N ASP A 198 -4.61 -0.19 -2.47
CA ASP A 198 -4.22 0.10 -3.86
C ASP A 198 -2.77 -0.30 -4.13
N LEU A 199 -1.84 0.08 -3.24
CA LEU A 199 -0.42 -0.35 -3.34
C LEU A 199 -0.27 -1.88 -3.31
N ILE A 200 -1.06 -2.56 -2.47
CA ILE A 200 -1.12 -4.03 -2.45
C ILE A 200 -1.70 -4.58 -3.75
N GLY A 201 -2.71 -3.92 -4.32
CA GLY A 201 -3.33 -4.23 -5.60
C GLY A 201 -2.31 -4.20 -6.73
N ILE A 202 -1.57 -3.09 -6.85
CA ILE A 202 -0.47 -2.91 -7.81
C ILE A 202 0.59 -4.01 -7.62
N ASN A 203 1.02 -4.26 -6.38
CA ASN A 203 2.00 -5.32 -6.08
C ASN A 203 1.50 -6.71 -6.53
N ARG A 204 0.22 -7.01 -6.27
CA ARG A 204 -0.40 -8.30 -6.63
C ARG A 204 -0.50 -8.47 -8.15
N ALA A 205 -0.90 -7.42 -8.86
CA ALA A 205 -1.01 -7.39 -10.31
C ALA A 205 0.35 -7.40 -11.03
N SER A 206 1.46 -7.22 -10.29
CA SER A 206 2.84 -7.27 -10.79
C SER A 206 3.54 -8.61 -10.58
N ARG A 207 2.89 -9.59 -9.94
CA ARG A 207 3.53 -10.87 -9.62
C ARG A 207 3.82 -11.70 -10.87
N PRO A 208 4.95 -12.41 -10.93
CA PRO A 208 5.26 -13.32 -12.03
C PRO A 208 4.12 -14.32 -12.27
N GLY A 209 3.70 -14.46 -13.53
CA GLY A 209 2.58 -15.33 -13.94
C GLY A 209 1.17 -14.77 -13.71
N LYS A 210 1.05 -13.57 -13.12
CA LYS A 210 -0.22 -12.84 -12.95
C LYS A 210 -0.11 -11.36 -13.36
N VAL A 211 0.89 -11.06 -14.20
CA VAL A 211 1.14 -9.68 -14.64
C VAL A 211 -0.04 -9.20 -15.44
N ASN A 212 -0.69 -8.14 -14.97
CA ASN A 212 -1.81 -7.50 -15.64
C ASN A 212 -1.65 -5.98 -15.58
N LYS A 213 -1.18 -5.40 -16.68
CA LYS A 213 -0.91 -3.96 -16.78
C LYS A 213 -2.17 -3.12 -16.60
N ASP A 214 -3.31 -3.57 -17.11
CA ASP A 214 -4.57 -2.84 -16.98
C ASP A 214 -5.05 -2.80 -15.53
N GLU A 215 -4.86 -3.90 -14.78
CA GLU A 215 -5.18 -3.94 -13.35
C GLU A 215 -4.20 -3.09 -12.53
N GLN A 216 -2.91 -3.05 -12.89
CA GLN A 216 -1.92 -2.14 -12.27
C GLN A 216 -2.33 -0.67 -12.45
N LEU A 217 -2.65 -0.25 -13.68
CA LEU A 217 -3.06 1.13 -13.98
C LEU A 217 -4.37 1.49 -13.30
N LYS A 218 -5.32 0.55 -13.20
CA LYS A 218 -6.56 0.76 -12.46
C LYS A 218 -6.31 1.07 -10.98
N TYR A 219 -5.51 0.27 -10.29
CA TYR A 219 -5.19 0.54 -8.88
C TYR A 219 -4.35 1.81 -8.71
N LEU A 220 -3.54 2.18 -9.71
CA LEU A 220 -2.80 3.44 -9.70
C LEU A 220 -3.73 4.66 -9.79
N ASP A 221 -4.79 4.58 -10.60
CA ASP A 221 -5.82 5.62 -10.66
C ASP A 221 -6.63 5.69 -9.35
N GLU A 222 -6.95 4.55 -8.74
CA GLU A 222 -7.61 4.48 -7.43
C GLU A 222 -6.72 5.13 -6.34
N LEU A 223 -5.43 4.77 -6.32
CA LEU A 223 -4.43 5.35 -5.42
C LEU A 223 -4.38 6.88 -5.55
N ARG A 224 -4.33 7.40 -6.78
CA ARG A 224 -4.31 8.83 -7.04
C ARG A 224 -5.53 9.53 -6.45
N ARG A 225 -6.73 8.97 -6.69
CA ARG A 225 -8.00 9.53 -6.19
C ARG A 225 -8.05 9.51 -4.67
N ASP A 226 -7.56 8.46 -4.03
CA ASP A 226 -7.58 8.35 -2.58
C ASP A 226 -6.57 9.30 -1.92
N ILE A 227 -5.44 9.58 -2.56
CA ILE A 227 -4.53 10.66 -2.14
C ILE A 227 -5.21 12.03 -2.28
N GLU A 228 -5.86 12.31 -3.40
CA GLU A 228 -6.61 13.57 -3.63
C GLU A 228 -7.70 13.76 -2.55
N LYS A 229 -8.50 12.71 -2.26
CA LYS A 229 -9.48 12.74 -1.16
C LYS A 229 -8.85 12.98 0.21
N PHE A 230 -7.63 12.49 0.45
CA PHE A 230 -6.93 12.76 1.70
C PHE A 230 -6.55 14.24 1.80
N LEU A 231 -6.13 14.86 0.69
CA LEU A 231 -5.81 16.29 0.63
C LEU A 231 -7.04 17.16 0.88
N ASP A 232 -8.24 16.73 0.48
CA ASP A 232 -9.49 17.45 0.76
C ASP A 232 -9.75 17.62 2.27
N LEU A 233 -9.17 16.75 3.12
CA LEU A 233 -9.24 16.89 4.58
C LEU A 233 -8.49 18.12 5.10
N GLU A 234 -7.54 18.67 4.33
CA GLU A 234 -6.80 19.88 4.70
C GLU A 234 -7.75 21.07 4.96
N GLY A 235 -8.81 21.19 4.16
CA GLY A 235 -9.80 22.27 4.29
C GLY A 235 -10.66 22.21 5.55
N THR A 236 -10.59 21.12 6.32
CA THR A 236 -11.36 20.94 7.57
C THR A 236 -10.57 21.36 8.82
N ILE A 237 -9.33 21.77 8.67
CA ILE A 237 -8.44 22.08 9.79
C ILE A 237 -8.71 23.52 10.27
N GLU A 238 -9.11 23.65 11.53
CA GLU A 238 -9.29 24.93 12.19
C GLU A 238 -7.98 25.36 12.86
N TYR A 239 -7.45 26.53 12.50
CA TYR A 239 -6.24 27.06 13.12
C TYR A 239 -6.59 27.77 14.42
N ILE A 240 -5.93 27.38 15.52
CA ILE A 240 -5.94 28.17 16.75
C ILE A 240 -4.88 29.25 16.54
N ASP A 241 -5.28 30.40 15.97
CA ASP A 241 -4.42 31.57 15.91
C ASP A 241 -4.16 32.00 17.36
N GLY A 242 -2.92 31.85 17.82
CA GLY A 242 -2.51 32.30 19.14
C GLY A 242 -2.51 33.83 19.17
N GLU A 243 -3.53 34.42 19.80
CA GLU A 243 -3.52 35.82 20.26
C GLU A 243 -2.43 36.05 21.33
#